data_AF-A0A957BUS7-F1
#
_entry.id   AF-A0A957BUS7-F1
#
_cell.length_a   1.000
_cell.length_b   1.000
_cell.length_c   1.000
_cell.angle_alpha   90.00
_cell.angle_beta   90.00
_cell.angle_gamma   90.00
#
_symmetry.space_group_name_H-M   'P 1'
#
loop_
_entity.id
_entity.type
_entity.pdbx_description
1 polymer ?
#
loop_
_entity_poly.entity_id
_entity_poly.type
_entity_poly.pdbx_seq_one_letter_code
_entity_poly.pdbx_strand_id
1 'polypeptide(L)'
;IIAYETGVADTVDPLAGSYLVEHLTRAIVGAAQDYITRIDTMGGAQTAIESGFISLEIMDAAYAYQRAVESGDQIVVGVNQFTVEDDPEPELLRVDPAIEAGQRARLAELRARRDDARVAELRSRLADAARGSDNLLPLFIECVEHDVTLGEICRTLRDVWGEYRPSISV
;
A
#
# COMPACT_ATOMS: atom_id res chain seq x y z
N ILE A 1 20.99 19.08 -8.23
CA ILE A 1 19.98 20.16 -8.36
C ILE A 1 19.33 20.49 -7.01
N ILE A 2 18.16 19.96 -6.61
CA ILE A 2 17.46 20.43 -5.38
C ILE A 2 18.34 20.35 -4.11
N ALA A 3 19.01 19.22 -3.85
CA ALA A 3 19.78 19.07 -2.62
C ALA A 3 21.10 19.89 -2.55
N TYR A 4 21.71 20.22 -3.69
CA TYR A 4 23.08 20.74 -3.75
C TYR A 4 23.23 22.10 -4.44
N GLU A 5 22.19 22.58 -5.12
CA GLU A 5 22.26 23.80 -5.94
C GLU A 5 21.21 24.84 -5.57
N THR A 6 20.05 24.44 -5.02
CA THR A 6 18.96 25.40 -4.75
C THR A 6 19.04 26.05 -3.37
N GLY A 7 19.85 25.51 -2.45
CA GLY A 7 19.99 26.00 -1.07
C GLY A 7 18.75 25.79 -0.19
N VAL A 8 17.71 25.11 -0.69
CA VAL A 8 16.45 24.91 0.08
C VAL A 8 16.65 24.04 1.33
N ALA A 9 17.73 23.24 1.36
CA ALA A 9 18.08 22.40 2.50
C ALA A 9 18.91 23.13 3.58
N ASP A 10 19.32 24.39 3.33
CA ASP A 10 20.23 25.13 4.22
C ASP A 10 19.51 25.68 5.47
N THR A 11 18.18 25.64 5.50
CA THR A 11 17.36 26.10 6.64
C THR A 11 16.20 25.13 6.86
N VAL A 12 15.87 24.90 8.13
CA VAL A 12 14.73 24.07 8.52
C VAL A 12 13.44 24.85 8.30
N ASP A 13 12.48 24.23 7.60
CA ASP A 13 11.16 24.80 7.26
C ASP A 13 11.24 26.25 6.73
N PRO A 14 11.80 26.46 5.53
CA PRO A 14 12.02 27.81 4.99
C PRO A 14 10.72 28.58 4.72
N LEU A 15 9.55 27.94 4.82
CA LEU A 15 8.24 28.57 4.65
C LEU A 15 7.57 28.96 5.98
N ALA A 16 8.18 28.61 7.13
CA ALA A 16 7.66 28.92 8.45
C ALA A 16 7.35 30.41 8.62
N GLY A 17 6.17 30.72 9.17
CA GLY A 17 5.73 32.09 9.39
C GLY A 17 5.21 32.82 8.14
N SER A 18 5.26 32.19 6.96
CA SER A 18 4.58 32.72 5.77
C SER A 18 3.07 32.78 6.03
N TYR A 19 2.48 33.98 6.06
CA TYR A 19 1.07 34.17 6.38
C TYR A 19 0.13 33.28 5.54
N LEU A 20 0.39 33.19 4.22
CA LEU A 20 -0.42 32.38 3.31
C LEU A 20 -0.28 30.89 3.61
N VAL A 21 0.97 30.40 3.73
CA VAL A 21 1.23 28.97 3.96
C VAL A 21 0.68 28.55 5.31
N GLU A 22 0.91 29.34 6.36
CA GLU A 22 0.38 29.10 7.71
C GLU A 22 -1.15 29.09 7.74
N HIS A 23 -1.80 29.97 6.98
CA HIS A 23 -3.25 29.99 6.83
C HIS A 23 -3.76 28.72 6.14
N LEU A 24 -3.16 28.34 5.00
CA LEU A 24 -3.53 27.13 4.25
C LEU A 24 -3.26 25.86 5.07
N THR A 25 -2.14 25.79 5.79
CA THR A 25 -1.83 24.71 6.72
C THR A 25 -2.93 24.56 7.77
N ARG A 26 -3.36 25.67 8.39
CA ARG A 26 -4.46 25.65 9.37
C ARG A 26 -5.78 25.21 8.75
N ALA A 27 -6.07 25.63 7.52
CA ALA A 27 -7.28 25.21 6.81
C ALA A 27 -7.30 23.70 6.54
N ILE A 28 -6.18 23.13 6.10
CA ILE A 28 -6.04 21.67 5.90
C ILE A 28 -6.19 20.92 7.23
N VAL A 29 -5.57 21.42 8.32
CA VAL A 29 -5.72 20.82 9.65
C VAL A 29 -7.17 20.80 10.10
N GLY A 30 -7.90 21.91 9.92
CA GLY A 30 -9.33 21.97 10.25
C GLY A 30 -10.15 20.96 9.45
N ALA A 31 -9.98 20.93 8.13
CA ALA A 31 -10.70 19.98 7.28
C ALA A 31 -10.37 18.51 7.62
N ALA A 32 -9.11 18.20 7.93
CA ALA A 32 -8.71 16.86 8.36
C ALA A 32 -9.34 16.48 9.70
N GLN A 33 -9.40 17.42 10.66
CA GLN A 33 -10.05 17.21 11.96
C GLN A 33 -11.55 16.96 11.83
N ASP A 34 -12.22 17.62 10.88
CA ASP A 34 -13.63 17.37 10.58
C ASP A 34 -13.85 15.94 10.09
N TYR A 35 -12.99 15.44 9.20
CA TYR A 35 -13.03 14.04 8.74
C TYR A 35 -12.76 13.05 9.87
N ILE A 36 -11.76 13.31 10.72
CA ILE A 36 -11.45 12.46 11.89
C ILE A 36 -12.67 12.40 12.81
N THR A 37 -13.27 13.54 13.14
CA THR A 37 -14.45 13.62 14.00
C THR A 37 -15.64 12.85 13.40
N ARG A 38 -15.84 12.94 12.08
CA ARG A 38 -16.88 12.20 11.37
C ARG A 38 -16.64 10.69 11.47
N ILE A 39 -15.41 10.24 11.24
CA ILE A 39 -15.03 8.82 11.34
C ILE A 39 -15.20 8.30 12.77
N ASP A 40 -14.79 9.06 13.78
CA ASP A 40 -14.95 8.69 15.19
C ASP A 40 -16.43 8.58 15.57
N THR A 41 -17.27 9.50 15.09
CA THR A 41 -18.73 9.47 15.29
C THR A 41 -19.39 8.24 14.65
N MET A 42 -18.83 7.74 13.54
CA MET A 42 -19.27 6.51 12.87
C MET A 42 -18.85 5.23 13.61
N GLY A 43 -18.12 5.33 14.72
CA GLY A 43 -17.59 4.16 15.44
C GLY A 43 -16.17 3.79 15.03
N GLY A 44 -15.40 4.75 14.53
CA GLY A 44 -13.98 4.61 14.21
C GLY A 44 -13.66 4.11 12.81
N ALA A 45 -12.37 4.05 12.50
CA ALA A 45 -11.87 3.78 11.15
C ALA A 45 -12.29 2.41 10.60
N GLN A 46 -12.30 1.35 11.43
CA GLN A 46 -12.72 0.02 10.99
C GLN A 46 -14.17 0.04 10.48
N THR A 47 -15.09 0.60 11.27
CA THR A 47 -16.51 0.73 10.89
C THR A 47 -16.69 1.61 9.64
N ALA A 48 -15.91 2.68 9.53
CA ALA A 48 -15.91 3.54 8.34
C ALA A 48 -15.43 2.82 7.06
N ILE A 49 -14.45 1.92 7.18
CA ILE A 49 -13.97 1.09 6.07
C ILE A 49 -15.03 0.04 5.70
N GLU A 50 -15.55 -0.69 6.69
CA GLU A 50 -16.53 -1.75 6.48
C GLU A 50 -17.85 -1.23 5.88
N SER A 51 -18.24 -0.01 6.25
CA SER A 51 -19.40 0.69 5.66
C SER A 51 -19.14 1.29 4.27
N GLY A 52 -17.89 1.29 3.80
CA GLY A 52 -17.52 1.82 2.49
C GLY A 52 -17.32 3.32 2.41
N PHE A 53 -17.48 4.04 3.51
CA PHE A 53 -17.43 5.49 3.53
C PHE A 53 -16.10 6.05 2.99
N ILE A 54 -14.97 5.51 3.44
CA ILE A 54 -13.64 5.98 3.00
C ILE A 54 -13.45 5.74 1.50
N SER A 55 -13.82 4.55 1.01
CA SER A 55 -13.69 4.21 -0.41
C SER A 55 -14.57 5.11 -1.30
N LEU A 56 -15.80 5.40 -0.86
CA LEU A 56 -16.72 6.29 -1.58
C LEU A 56 -16.18 7.72 -1.67
N GLU A 57 -15.67 8.29 -0.57
CA GLU A 57 -15.10 9.65 -0.59
C GLU A 57 -13.90 9.76 -1.55
N ILE A 58 -13.05 8.72 -1.60
CA ILE A 58 -11.93 8.66 -2.55
C ILE A 58 -12.44 8.55 -4.00
N MET A 59 -13.44 7.71 -4.24
CA MET A 59 -14.05 7.55 -5.57
C MET A 59 -14.72 8.83 -6.06
N ASP A 60 -15.48 9.50 -5.21
CA ASP A 60 -16.15 10.75 -5.55
C ASP A 60 -15.13 11.84 -5.91
N ALA A 61 -14.02 11.94 -5.16
CA ALA A 61 -12.92 12.85 -5.46
C ALA A 61 -12.23 12.50 -6.79
N ALA A 62 -11.96 11.22 -7.04
CA ALA A 62 -11.36 10.76 -8.29
C ALA A 62 -12.28 11.02 -9.50
N TYR A 63 -13.58 10.78 -9.35
CA TYR A 63 -14.59 11.05 -10.37
C TYR A 63 -14.71 12.55 -10.67
N ALA A 64 -14.74 13.39 -9.63
CA ALA A 64 -14.77 14.84 -9.78
C ALA A 64 -13.52 15.35 -10.52
N TYR A 65 -12.33 14.85 -10.16
CA TYR A 65 -11.08 15.17 -10.85
C TYR A 65 -11.12 14.74 -12.32
N GLN A 66 -11.54 13.50 -12.59
CA GLN A 66 -11.63 12.98 -13.96
C GLN A 66 -12.56 13.85 -14.82
N ARG A 67 -13.73 14.22 -14.29
CA ARG A 67 -14.65 15.11 -15.00
C ARG A 67 -14.04 16.50 -15.26
N ALA A 68 -13.31 17.06 -14.31
CA ALA A 68 -12.64 18.35 -14.47
C ALA A 68 -11.55 18.30 -15.55
N VAL A 69 -10.84 17.17 -15.67
CA VAL A 69 -9.86 16.95 -16.75
C VAL A 69 -10.56 16.82 -18.10
N GLU A 70 -11.67 16.08 -18.18
CA GLU A 70 -12.44 15.88 -19.41
C GLU A 70 -13.15 17.16 -19.88
N SER A 71 -13.68 17.98 -18.96
CA SER A 71 -14.31 19.27 -19.28
C SER A 71 -13.30 20.36 -19.64
N GLY A 72 -12.01 20.17 -19.30
CA GLY A 72 -10.96 21.16 -19.45
C GLY A 72 -10.90 22.20 -18.33
N ASP A 73 -11.69 22.05 -17.27
CA ASP A 73 -11.61 22.90 -16.07
C ASP A 73 -10.25 22.71 -15.34
N GLN A 74 -9.71 21.50 -15.40
CA GLN A 74 -8.37 21.16 -14.95
C GLN A 74 -7.47 20.88 -16.16
N ILE A 75 -6.50 21.75 -16.41
CA ILE A 75 -5.59 21.63 -17.54
C ILE A 75 -4.44 20.68 -17.19
N VAL A 76 -4.25 19.66 -18.03
CA VAL A 76 -3.13 18.71 -17.97
C VAL A 76 -2.34 18.82 -19.27
N VAL A 77 -1.21 19.52 -19.20
CA VAL A 77 -0.34 19.82 -20.35
C VAL A 77 0.12 18.52 -21.02
N GLY A 78 -0.09 18.42 -22.33
CA GLY A 78 0.24 17.24 -23.13
C GLY A 78 -0.82 16.14 -23.14
N VAL A 79 -1.91 16.28 -22.37
CA VAL A 79 -3.02 15.31 -22.33
C VAL A 79 -4.30 15.90 -22.90
N ASN A 80 -4.86 16.93 -22.26
CA ASN A 80 -6.12 17.56 -22.72
C ASN A 80 -5.91 18.93 -23.39
N GLN A 81 -4.77 19.57 -23.15
CA GLN A 81 -4.39 20.83 -23.79
C GLN A 81 -2.89 20.83 -24.09
N PHE A 82 -2.52 21.55 -25.15
CA PHE A 82 -1.13 21.64 -25.64
C PHE A 82 -0.55 20.27 -26.00
N THR A 83 -1.36 19.43 -26.66
CA THR A 83 -0.94 18.13 -27.16
C THR A 83 0.00 18.27 -28.36
N VAL A 84 0.92 17.33 -28.49
CA VAL A 84 1.82 17.18 -29.63
C VAL A 84 1.47 15.90 -30.39
N GLU A 85 1.62 15.90 -31.72
CA GLU A 85 1.30 14.73 -32.55
C GLU A 85 2.36 13.62 -32.44
N ASP A 86 3.59 13.98 -32.07
CA ASP A 86 4.73 13.07 -31.99
C ASP A 86 4.91 12.64 -30.54
N ASP A 87 4.58 11.38 -30.24
CA ASP A 87 4.73 10.78 -28.91
C ASP A 87 5.97 9.86 -28.93
N PRO A 88 7.09 10.26 -28.30
CA PRO A 88 8.28 9.42 -28.28
C PRO A 88 8.00 8.19 -27.42
N GLU A 89 7.95 7.01 -28.04
CA GLU A 89 7.81 5.75 -27.31
C GLU A 89 9.04 5.53 -26.40
N PRO A 90 8.91 5.64 -25.07
CA PRO A 90 10.03 5.42 -24.18
C PRO A 90 10.38 3.92 -24.16
N GLU A 91 11.65 3.59 -23.97
CA GLU A 91 12.03 2.21 -23.72
C GLU A 91 11.43 1.74 -22.39
N LEU A 92 10.44 0.85 -22.49
CA LEU A 92 9.79 0.29 -21.31
C LEU A 92 10.66 -0.81 -20.71
N LEU A 93 10.88 -0.74 -19.40
CA LEU A 93 11.48 -1.84 -18.64
C LEU A 93 10.57 -3.07 -18.76
N ARG A 94 11.05 -4.12 -19.42
CA ARG A 94 10.37 -5.41 -19.50
C ARG A 94 10.97 -6.38 -18.47
N VAL A 95 10.11 -7.01 -17.69
CA VAL A 95 10.52 -8.04 -16.73
C VAL A 95 10.86 -9.32 -17.49
N ASP A 96 12.06 -9.85 -17.27
CA ASP A 96 12.53 -11.08 -17.89
C ASP A 96 11.81 -12.31 -17.31
N PRO A 97 11.08 -13.11 -18.13
CA PRO A 97 10.46 -14.36 -17.69
C PRO A 97 11.43 -15.37 -17.04
N ALA A 98 12.73 -15.30 -17.35
CA ALA A 98 13.75 -16.14 -16.73
C ALA A 98 13.84 -15.94 -15.20
N ILE A 99 13.41 -14.79 -14.67
CA ILE A 99 13.35 -14.53 -13.22
C ILE A 99 12.40 -15.52 -12.56
N GLU A 100 11.22 -15.76 -13.13
CA GLU A 100 10.25 -16.71 -12.59
C GLU A 100 10.82 -18.13 -12.60
N ALA A 101 11.42 -18.55 -13.71
CA ALA A 101 12.04 -19.86 -13.85
C ALA A 101 13.14 -20.07 -12.79
N GLY A 102 13.98 -19.06 -12.57
CA GLY A 102 15.02 -19.07 -11.55
C GLY A 102 14.46 -19.17 -10.11
N GLN A 103 13.39 -18.44 -9.80
CA GLN A 103 12.76 -18.52 -8.47
C GLN A 103 12.09 -19.88 -8.22
N ARG A 104 11.44 -20.46 -9.24
CA ARG A 104 10.87 -21.82 -9.15
C ARG A 104 11.95 -22.87 -8.87
N ALA A 105 13.11 -22.77 -9.54
CA ALA A 105 14.24 -23.67 -9.30
C ALA A 105 14.78 -23.54 -7.87
N ARG A 106 15.04 -22.31 -7.40
CA ARG A 106 15.51 -22.05 -6.02
C ARG A 106 14.53 -22.57 -4.97
N LEU A 107 13.23 -22.41 -5.21
CA LEU A 107 12.19 -22.92 -4.31
C LEU A 107 12.16 -24.45 -4.26
N ALA A 108 12.36 -25.11 -5.40
CA ALA A 108 12.45 -26.57 -5.46
C ALA A 108 13.69 -27.07 -4.70
N GLU A 109 14.84 -26.44 -4.89
CA GLU A 109 16.09 -26.76 -4.18
C GLU A 109 15.96 -26.52 -2.66
N LEU A 110 15.33 -25.42 -2.25
CA LEU A 110 15.05 -25.11 -0.86
C LEU A 110 14.22 -26.23 -0.21
N ARG A 111 13.13 -26.64 -0.86
CA ARG A 111 12.26 -27.71 -0.36
C ARG A 111 12.96 -29.07 -0.33
N ALA A 112 13.87 -29.34 -1.26
CA ALA A 112 14.59 -30.61 -1.30
C ALA A 112 15.63 -30.77 -0.17
N ARG A 113 16.18 -29.67 0.36
CA ARG A 113 17.27 -29.70 1.36
C ARG A 113 16.83 -29.45 2.80
N ARG A 114 15.65 -28.85 3.00
CA ARG A 114 15.18 -28.43 4.34
C ARG A 114 14.68 -29.62 5.16
N ASP A 115 14.54 -29.38 6.46
CA ASP A 115 13.90 -30.34 7.37
C ASP A 115 12.37 -30.21 7.30
N ASP A 116 11.73 -31.08 6.49
CA ASP A 116 10.28 -31.07 6.33
C ASP A 116 9.52 -31.45 7.61
N ALA A 117 10.11 -32.22 8.53
CA ALA A 117 9.48 -32.53 9.81
C ALA A 117 9.42 -31.29 10.70
N ARG A 118 10.52 -30.52 10.74
CA ARG A 118 10.58 -29.24 11.44
C ARG A 118 9.63 -28.21 10.84
N VAL A 119 9.54 -28.14 9.51
CA VAL A 119 8.59 -27.27 8.81
C VAL A 119 7.15 -27.63 9.16
N ALA A 120 6.80 -28.91 9.18
CA ALA A 120 5.45 -29.36 9.54
C ALA A 120 5.10 -29.01 11.00
N GLU A 121 6.04 -29.21 11.93
CA GLU A 121 5.89 -28.83 13.33
C GLU A 121 5.64 -27.32 13.50
N LEU A 122 6.47 -26.49 12.86
CA LEU A 122 6.36 -25.03 12.94
C LEU A 122 5.06 -24.51 12.34
N ARG A 123 4.60 -25.11 11.24
CA ARG A 123 3.30 -24.78 10.64
C ARG A 123 2.13 -25.17 11.56
N SER A 124 2.22 -26.30 12.27
CA SER A 124 1.20 -26.67 13.26
C SER A 124 1.17 -25.67 14.41
N ARG A 125 2.34 -25.34 14.98
CA ARG A 125 2.47 -24.32 16.04
C ARG A 125 1.92 -22.97 15.59
N LEU A 126 2.18 -22.59 14.34
CA LEU A 126 1.68 -21.35 13.75
C LEU A 126 0.16 -21.36 13.64
N ALA A 127 -0.44 -22.45 13.18
CA ALA A 127 -1.89 -22.58 13.12
C ALA A 127 -2.53 -22.49 14.52
N ASP A 128 -1.92 -23.09 15.53
CA ASP A 128 -2.42 -23.06 16.90
C ASP A 128 -2.31 -21.66 17.51
N ALA A 129 -1.15 -21.02 17.37
CA ALA A 129 -0.94 -19.64 17.83
C ALA A 129 -1.90 -18.65 17.13
N ALA A 130 -2.17 -18.86 15.84
CA ALA A 130 -3.08 -18.01 15.05
C ALA A 130 -4.55 -18.12 15.49
N ARG A 131 -4.95 -19.20 16.18
CA ARG A 131 -6.30 -19.32 16.78
C ARG A 131 -6.39 -18.63 18.14
N GLY A 132 -5.25 -18.41 18.78
CA GLY A 132 -5.14 -17.73 20.06
C GLY A 132 -4.92 -16.22 19.92
N SER A 133 -4.35 -15.65 20.96
CA SER A 133 -3.97 -14.24 21.05
C SER A 133 -2.45 -14.06 21.18
N ASP A 134 -1.68 -15.10 20.87
CA ASP A 134 -0.22 -15.10 21.03
C ASP A 134 0.43 -14.18 19.99
N ASN A 135 1.58 -13.61 20.35
CA ASN A 135 2.36 -12.82 19.41
C ASN A 135 3.01 -13.74 18.36
N LEU A 136 2.63 -13.56 17.09
CA LEU A 136 3.10 -14.40 15.99
C LEU A 136 4.51 -14.02 15.48
N LEU A 137 5.03 -12.83 15.79
CA LEU A 137 6.30 -12.34 15.24
C LEU A 137 7.49 -13.25 15.57
N PRO A 138 7.70 -13.68 16.84
CA PRO A 138 8.76 -14.65 17.17
C PRO A 138 8.65 -15.95 16.37
N LEU A 139 7.41 -16.40 16.12
CA LEU A 139 7.15 -17.63 15.39
C LEU A 139 7.38 -17.47 13.88
N PHE A 140 7.15 -16.28 13.32
CA PHE A 140 7.53 -15.99 11.94
C PHE A 140 9.04 -16.00 11.74
N ILE A 141 9.80 -15.47 12.71
CA ILE A 141 11.27 -15.52 12.67
C ILE A 141 11.73 -16.98 12.69
N GLU A 142 11.23 -17.78 13.64
CA GLU A 142 11.55 -19.21 13.73
C GLU A 142 11.16 -19.98 12.45
N CYS A 143 10.01 -19.67 11.85
CA CYS A 143 9.59 -20.22 10.56
C CYS A 143 10.60 -19.91 9.45
N VAL A 144 11.02 -18.65 9.30
CA VAL A 144 11.93 -18.22 8.23
C VAL A 144 13.34 -18.78 8.45
N GLU A 145 13.81 -18.85 9.69
CA GLU A 145 15.11 -19.46 10.04
C GLU A 145 15.17 -20.96 9.71
N HIS A 146 14.03 -21.63 9.66
CA HIS A 146 13.88 -23.03 9.30
C HIS A 146 13.30 -23.26 7.90
N ASP A 147 13.54 -22.32 6.96
CA ASP A 147 13.19 -22.45 5.54
C ASP A 147 11.68 -22.68 5.25
N VAL A 148 10.80 -22.23 6.15
CA VAL A 148 9.36 -22.13 5.88
C VAL A 148 9.13 -20.93 4.98
N THR A 149 8.50 -21.16 3.83
CA THR A 149 8.33 -20.13 2.81
C THR A 149 7.19 -19.17 3.15
N LEU A 150 7.26 -17.93 2.65
CA LEU A 150 6.17 -16.94 2.79
C LEU A 150 4.81 -17.53 2.36
N GLY A 151 4.78 -18.25 1.24
CA GLY A 151 3.56 -18.87 0.74
C GLY A 151 2.98 -19.94 1.68
N GLU A 152 3.82 -20.68 2.40
CA GLU A 152 3.40 -21.68 3.38
C GLU A 152 2.89 -21.03 4.68
N ILE A 153 3.55 -19.97 5.15
CA ILE A 153 3.09 -19.15 6.27
C ILE A 153 1.71 -18.56 5.95
N CYS A 154 1.59 -17.84 4.83
CA CYS A 154 0.33 -17.23 4.42
C CYS A 154 -0.77 -18.26 4.17
N ARG A 155 -0.46 -19.45 3.61
CA ARG A 155 -1.45 -20.51 3.44
C ARG A 155 -1.96 -21.02 4.79
N THR A 156 -1.06 -21.27 5.73
CA THR A 156 -1.41 -21.73 7.08
C THR A 156 -2.31 -20.72 7.79
N LEU A 157 -2.03 -19.42 7.66
CA LEU A 157 -2.88 -18.37 8.24
C LEU A 157 -4.24 -18.25 7.53
N ARG A 158 -4.28 -18.41 6.20
CA ARG A 158 -5.54 -18.44 5.45
C ARG A 158 -6.43 -19.62 5.82
N ASP A 159 -5.85 -20.78 6.12
CA ASP A 159 -6.62 -21.94 6.58
C ASP A 159 -7.29 -21.69 7.95
N VAL A 160 -6.76 -20.75 8.75
CA VAL A 160 -7.31 -20.38 10.07
C VAL A 160 -8.26 -19.18 10.00
N TRP A 161 -7.88 -18.11 9.30
CA TRP A 161 -8.62 -16.84 9.28
C TRP A 161 -9.49 -16.64 8.04
N GLY A 162 -9.30 -17.46 7.00
CA GLY A 162 -9.90 -17.27 5.68
C GLY A 162 -9.19 -16.20 4.86
N GLU A 163 -9.86 -15.77 3.79
CA GLU A 163 -9.42 -14.68 2.93
C GLU A 163 -10.46 -13.56 2.97
N TYR A 164 -10.00 -12.32 3.16
CA TYR A 164 -10.87 -11.16 3.07
C TYR A 164 -11.42 -11.02 1.65
N ARG A 165 -12.73 -10.81 1.53
CA ARG A 165 -13.40 -10.47 0.28
C ARG A 165 -14.09 -9.13 0.45
N PRO A 166 -13.74 -8.09 -0.33
CA PRO A 166 -14.42 -6.82 -0.25
C PRO A 166 -15.90 -6.99 -0.64
N SER A 167 -16.80 -6.43 0.16
CA SER A 167 -18.25 -6.41 -0.09
C SER A 167 -18.66 -5.37 -1.13
N ILE A 168 -17.80 -4.38 -1.37
CA ILE A 168 -18.01 -3.30 -2.33
C ILE A 168 -17.18 -3.65 -3.57
N SER A 169 -17.85 -4.18 -4.58
CA SER A 169 -17.27 -4.34 -5.92
C SER A 169 -17.29 -2.99 -6.62
N VAL A 170 -16.12 -2.55 -7.08
CA VAL A 170 -15.94 -1.42 -8.01
C VAL A 170 -16.55 -1.75 -9.36
#